data_AF-A0A926YSZ2-F1
#
_entry.id   AF-A0A926YSZ2-F1
#
_cell.length_a   1.000
_cell.length_b   1.000
_cell.length_c   1.000
_cell.angle_alpha   90.00
_cell.angle_beta   90.00
_cell.angle_gamma   90.00
#
_symmetry.space_group_name_H-M   'P 1'
#
loop_
_entity.id
_entity.type
_entity.pdbx_description
1 polymer ?
#
loop_
_entity_poly.entity_id
_entity_poly.type
_entity_poly.pdbx_seq_one_letter_code
_entity_poly.pdbx_strand_id
1 'polypeptide(L)'
;MATFLLRTLKAIRRHHHSRQKGFTLIELLIVTLIAGGIVSGLMFLVVELLSADQRDASRNATQQDMQRSMEYISAELREAIFVYSGDQLSEIRDNIPASLSTGGSTPVLAFWKQAPLPSNVIAYCAANSNRADASGNALPIPDAAGRPIPCAAGHAYSLVVYSLNTAGGGPWTGKARITRYELRQYNNNSGQPTPVPGYVSPIDGSRNLFANWPLGVDGTTNRQTPTGTPTGAAVPLTDFVDDEPEGEPTCPSDNYEISPSNGSGANLSSYPYSFYACVYTGSSSPSPSPSPTPNASQSNDSIDNQEVILYLRGNGFGRPSINAETGPNSYRPTLTTRVFNRGTLDINPNN
;
A
#
# COMPACT_ATOMS: atom_id res chain seq x y z
N MET A 1 95.16 -10.86 20.04
CA MET A 1 93.85 -10.40 20.54
C MET A 1 92.66 -11.28 20.11
N ALA A 2 92.87 -12.53 19.70
CA ALA A 2 91.79 -13.43 19.22
C ALA A 2 91.41 -14.56 20.21
N THR A 3 92.03 -14.60 21.40
CA THR A 3 91.90 -15.72 22.35
C THR A 3 90.94 -15.44 23.52
N PHE A 4 90.42 -14.22 23.66
CA PHE A 4 89.48 -13.87 24.75
C PHE A 4 88.01 -14.11 24.38
N LEU A 5 87.65 -14.01 23.10
CA LEU A 5 86.28 -14.18 22.59
C LEU A 5 85.80 -15.64 22.53
N LEU A 6 86.72 -16.62 22.49
CA LEU A 6 86.35 -18.04 22.48
C LEU A 6 86.06 -18.61 23.88
N ARG A 7 86.44 -17.90 24.95
CA ARG A 7 86.12 -18.31 26.33
C ARG A 7 84.73 -17.86 26.79
N THR A 8 84.21 -16.75 26.27
CA THR A 8 82.85 -16.28 26.61
C THR A 8 81.75 -17.08 25.90
N LEU A 9 82.00 -17.63 24.70
CA LEU A 9 81.01 -18.47 24.00
C LEU A 9 80.91 -19.92 24.54
N LYS A 10 81.90 -20.40 25.31
CA LYS A 10 81.82 -21.72 25.97
C LYS A 10 81.13 -21.68 27.34
N ALA A 11 80.98 -20.51 27.94
CA ALA A 11 80.30 -20.34 29.24
C ALA A 11 78.77 -20.26 29.12
N ILE A 12 78.23 -19.89 27.96
CA ILE A 12 76.77 -19.78 27.74
C ILE A 12 76.13 -21.17 27.47
N ARG A 13 76.92 -22.20 27.17
CA ARG A 13 76.40 -23.54 26.81
C ARG A 13 76.20 -24.49 28.00
N ARG A 14 76.33 -24.02 29.24
CA ARG A 14 76.23 -24.84 30.45
C ARG A 14 75.39 -24.18 31.54
N HIS A 15 74.13 -23.90 31.26
CA HIS A 15 73.06 -23.91 32.26
C HIS A 15 71.72 -23.77 31.55
N HIS A 16 71.16 -24.89 31.11
CA HIS A 16 69.74 -25.20 31.26
C HIS A 16 69.51 -26.63 30.80
N HIS A 17 69.96 -27.60 31.61
CA HIS A 17 69.22 -28.84 31.70
C HIS A 17 67.98 -28.51 32.55
N SER A 18 66.99 -27.84 31.93
CA SER A 18 65.69 -27.71 32.56
C SER A 18 65.20 -29.14 32.77
N ARG A 19 64.94 -29.50 34.03
CA ARG A 19 64.08 -30.63 34.33
C ARG A 19 62.83 -30.39 33.48
N GLN A 20 62.62 -31.19 32.45
CA GLN A 20 61.33 -31.28 31.77
C GLN A 20 60.36 -31.81 32.83
N LYS A 21 59.83 -30.91 33.65
CA LYS A 21 58.63 -31.17 34.44
C LYS A 21 57.55 -31.30 33.38
N GLY A 22 57.19 -32.54 33.05
CA GLY A 22 56.03 -32.80 32.21
C GLY A 22 54.83 -32.04 32.79
N PHE A 23 54.03 -31.45 31.91
CA PHE A 23 52.79 -30.77 32.29
C PHE A 23 52.02 -31.64 33.27
N THR A 24 51.74 -31.11 34.46
CA THR A 24 50.92 -31.84 35.41
C THR A 24 49.48 -31.87 34.88
N LEU A 25 48.78 -33.00 35.01
CA LEU A 25 47.43 -33.18 34.48
C LEU A 25 46.45 -32.09 35.00
N ILE A 26 46.69 -31.59 36.22
CA ILE A 26 45.93 -30.50 36.84
C ILE A 26 46.16 -29.13 36.16
N GLU A 27 47.38 -28.85 35.69
CA GLU A 27 47.71 -27.60 35.01
C GLU A 27 47.03 -27.54 33.63
N LEU A 28 46.97 -28.68 32.94
CA LEU A 28 46.23 -28.83 31.68
C LEU A 28 44.70 -28.71 31.89
N LEU A 29 44.19 -29.20 33.03
CA LEU A 29 42.79 -29.05 33.42
C LEU A 29 42.41 -27.59 33.71
N ILE A 30 43.25 -26.83 34.40
CA ILE A 30 43.01 -25.41 34.66
C ILE A 30 43.06 -24.59 33.36
N VAL A 31 44.04 -24.86 32.49
CA VAL A 31 44.15 -24.18 31.19
C VAL A 31 42.92 -24.44 30.32
N THR A 32 42.43 -25.68 30.25
CA THR A 32 41.22 -26.01 29.48
C THR A 32 39.97 -25.36 30.07
N LEU A 33 39.87 -25.23 31.39
CA LEU A 33 38.76 -24.52 32.04
C LEU A 33 38.78 -23.02 31.71
N ILE A 34 39.93 -22.36 31.85
CA ILE A 34 40.06 -20.92 31.54
C ILE A 34 39.81 -20.68 30.05
N ALA A 35 40.40 -21.49 29.17
CA ALA A 35 40.19 -21.39 27.73
C ALA A 35 38.72 -21.61 27.36
N GLY A 36 38.05 -22.60 27.96
CA GLY A 36 36.62 -22.85 27.78
C GLY A 36 35.76 -21.66 28.23
N GLY A 37 36.09 -21.05 29.37
CA GLY A 37 35.41 -19.85 29.87
C GLY A 37 35.55 -18.66 28.92
N ILE A 38 36.76 -18.41 28.38
CA ILE A 38 36.99 -17.34 27.41
C ILE A 38 36.22 -17.59 26.11
N VAL A 39 36.28 -18.81 25.56
CA VAL A 39 35.57 -19.17 24.33
C VAL A 39 34.05 -19.03 24.51
N SER A 40 33.51 -19.48 25.64
CA SER A 40 32.08 -19.31 25.95
C SER A 40 31.69 -17.83 26.04
N GLY A 41 32.52 -16.98 26.66
CA GLY A 41 32.27 -15.55 26.74
C GLY A 41 32.29 -14.85 25.36
N LEU A 42 33.24 -15.21 24.50
CA LEU A 42 33.30 -14.70 23.13
C LEU A 42 32.11 -15.18 22.29
N MET A 43 31.71 -16.45 22.42
CA MET A 43 30.55 -17.00 21.72
C MET A 43 29.26 -16.26 22.12
N PHE A 44 29.10 -15.98 23.41
CA PHE A 44 27.96 -15.21 23.91
C PHE A 44 27.89 -13.81 23.29
N LEU A 45 29.02 -13.09 23.27
CA LEU A 45 29.11 -11.76 22.66
C LEU A 45 28.73 -11.79 21.17
N VAL A 46 29.22 -12.78 20.41
CA VAL A 46 28.90 -12.92 18.99
C VAL A 46 27.39 -13.14 18.77
N VAL A 47 26.74 -13.93 19.62
CA VAL A 47 25.28 -14.15 19.53
C VAL A 47 24.51 -12.86 19.80
N GLU A 48 24.93 -12.06 20.79
CA GLU A 48 24.32 -10.75 21.06
C GLU A 48 24.49 -9.79 19.89
N LEU A 49 25.69 -9.72 19.30
CA LEU A 49 25.98 -8.87 18.14
C LEU A 49 25.14 -9.28 16.93
N LEU A 50 25.10 -10.57 16.60
CA LEU A 50 24.29 -11.09 15.49
C LEU A 50 22.79 -10.82 15.71
N SER A 51 22.31 -10.93 16.94
CA SER A 51 20.91 -10.64 17.28
C SER A 51 20.60 -9.15 17.11
N ALA A 52 21.52 -8.27 17.49
CA ALA A 52 21.40 -6.83 17.28
C ALA A 52 21.40 -6.48 15.79
N ASP A 53 22.34 -7.03 15.01
CA ASP A 53 22.43 -6.82 13.56
C ASP A 53 21.15 -7.28 12.85
N GLN A 54 20.62 -8.46 13.21
CA GLN A 54 19.36 -8.96 12.63
C GLN A 54 18.17 -8.06 12.97
N ARG A 55 18.15 -7.51 14.19
CA ARG A 55 17.08 -6.61 14.61
C ARG A 55 17.14 -5.29 13.86
N ASP A 56 18.33 -4.71 13.71
CA ASP A 56 18.51 -3.45 12.99
C ASP A 56 18.27 -3.62 11.48
N ALA A 57 18.66 -4.75 10.90
CA ALA A 57 18.29 -5.12 9.54
C ALA A 57 16.76 -5.20 9.36
N SER A 58 16.05 -5.83 10.30
CA SER A 58 14.58 -5.96 10.24
C SER A 58 13.85 -4.63 10.42
N ARG A 59 14.37 -3.73 11.27
CA ARG A 59 13.88 -2.36 11.42
C ARG A 59 14.05 -1.56 10.13
N ASN A 60 15.25 -1.57 9.57
CA ASN A 60 15.57 -0.87 8.33
C ASN A 60 14.71 -1.39 7.16
N ALA A 61 14.53 -2.71 7.05
CA ALA A 61 13.65 -3.31 6.05
C ALA A 61 12.19 -2.83 6.20
N THR A 62 11.67 -2.79 7.42
CA THR A 62 10.31 -2.28 7.69
C THR A 62 10.18 -0.81 7.25
N GLN A 63 11.15 0.04 7.61
CA GLN A 63 11.16 1.45 7.19
C GLN A 63 11.19 1.60 5.68
N GLN A 64 12.07 0.85 5.00
CA GLN A 64 12.20 0.90 3.54
C GLN A 64 10.93 0.44 2.84
N ASP A 65 10.30 -0.64 3.34
CA ASP A 65 9.05 -1.15 2.78
C ASP A 65 7.90 -0.14 2.96
N MET A 66 7.79 0.50 4.14
CA MET A 66 6.80 1.56 4.37
C MET A 66 7.04 2.78 3.46
N GLN A 67 8.28 3.22 3.29
CA GLN A 67 8.63 4.36 2.43
C GLN A 67 8.28 4.06 0.96
N ARG A 68 8.71 2.90 0.44
CA ARG A 68 8.40 2.48 -0.93
C ARG A 68 6.89 2.42 -1.17
N SER A 69 6.15 1.95 -0.19
CA SER A 69 4.69 1.82 -0.27
C SER A 69 4.00 3.19 -0.26
N MET A 70 4.45 4.08 0.63
CA MET A 70 3.94 5.45 0.68
C MET A 70 4.24 6.20 -0.63
N GLU A 71 5.44 6.04 -1.20
CA GLU A 71 5.81 6.61 -2.49
C GLU A 71 4.95 6.07 -3.63
N TYR A 72 4.70 4.76 -3.64
CA TYR A 72 3.85 4.12 -4.64
C TYR A 72 2.42 4.64 -4.60
N ILE A 73 1.79 4.65 -3.41
CA ILE A 73 0.42 5.19 -3.24
C ILE A 73 0.39 6.68 -3.64
N SER A 74 1.40 7.45 -3.23
CA SER A 74 1.50 8.87 -3.57
C SER A 74 1.66 9.11 -5.06
N ALA A 75 2.39 8.25 -5.78
CA ALA A 75 2.54 8.35 -7.23
C ALA A 75 1.20 8.14 -7.92
N GLU A 76 0.43 7.13 -7.50
CA GLU A 76 -0.90 6.89 -8.08
C GLU A 76 -1.91 7.99 -7.75
N LEU A 77 -1.84 8.55 -6.53
CA LEU A 77 -2.71 9.67 -6.14
C LEU A 77 -2.46 10.93 -6.97
N ARG A 78 -1.24 11.15 -7.48
CA ARG A 78 -0.95 12.26 -8.39
C ARG A 78 -1.58 12.09 -9.76
N GLU A 79 -1.92 10.85 -10.15
CA GLU A 79 -2.63 10.51 -11.38
C GLU A 79 -4.15 10.40 -11.17
N ALA A 80 -4.61 10.59 -9.93
CA ALA A 80 -6.02 10.53 -9.64
C ALA A 80 -6.77 11.65 -10.36
N ILE A 81 -8.06 11.47 -10.54
CA ILE A 81 -8.97 12.45 -11.10
C ILE A 81 -9.98 12.82 -10.03
N PHE A 82 -10.43 11.83 -9.29
CA PHE A 82 -11.38 12.00 -8.21
C PHE A 82 -11.00 11.05 -7.08
N VAL A 83 -10.91 11.59 -5.86
CA VAL A 83 -10.64 10.86 -4.62
C VAL A 83 -11.90 10.90 -3.77
N TYR A 84 -12.33 9.72 -3.30
CA TYR A 84 -13.47 9.60 -2.39
C TYR A 84 -13.09 10.06 -1.00
N SER A 85 -13.92 10.91 -0.39
CA SER A 85 -13.87 11.17 1.04
C SER A 85 -14.35 9.95 1.85
N GLY A 86 -14.24 9.97 3.17
CA GLY A 86 -14.58 8.80 3.98
C GLY A 86 -16.06 8.39 3.91
N ASP A 87 -16.96 9.36 3.91
CA ASP A 87 -18.42 9.20 3.82
C ASP A 87 -18.79 8.71 2.43
N GLN A 88 -18.22 9.30 1.38
CA GLN A 88 -18.43 8.82 0.02
C GLN A 88 -17.88 7.40 -0.17
N LEU A 89 -16.74 7.07 0.46
CA LEU A 89 -16.19 5.71 0.45
C LEU A 89 -17.13 4.72 1.15
N SER A 90 -17.79 5.16 2.22
CA SER A 90 -18.77 4.35 2.94
C SER A 90 -20.00 4.03 2.09
N GLU A 91 -20.45 4.98 1.25
CA GLU A 91 -21.58 4.80 0.33
C GLU A 91 -21.28 3.82 -0.81
N ILE A 92 -20.05 3.83 -1.33
CA ILE A 92 -19.66 2.92 -2.42
C ILE A 92 -19.18 1.55 -1.93
N ARG A 93 -19.10 1.33 -0.62
CA ARG A 93 -18.52 0.12 0.00
C ARG A 93 -19.17 -1.18 -0.47
N ASP A 94 -20.48 -1.16 -0.72
CA ASP A 94 -21.22 -2.34 -1.18
C ASP A 94 -21.10 -2.57 -2.71
N ASN A 95 -20.54 -1.59 -3.43
CA ASN A 95 -20.36 -1.62 -4.88
C ASN A 95 -18.93 -1.99 -5.30
N ILE A 96 -18.01 -2.15 -4.35
CA ILE A 96 -16.66 -2.69 -4.53
C ILE A 96 -16.62 -4.18 -4.14
N PRO A 97 -15.58 -4.95 -4.52
CA PRO A 97 -15.52 -6.36 -4.17
C PRO A 97 -15.65 -6.61 -2.66
N ALA A 98 -16.52 -7.54 -2.27
CA ALA A 98 -16.76 -7.88 -0.87
C ALA A 98 -15.48 -8.30 -0.12
N SER A 99 -14.47 -8.83 -0.81
CA SER A 99 -13.16 -9.16 -0.23
C SER A 99 -12.41 -7.97 0.36
N LEU A 100 -12.75 -6.74 -0.05
CA LEU A 100 -12.13 -5.51 0.45
C LEU A 100 -12.82 -4.97 1.70
N SER A 101 -14.07 -5.37 1.94
CA SER A 101 -14.95 -4.81 2.96
C SER A 101 -15.37 -5.83 4.03
N THR A 102 -15.03 -7.10 3.86
CA THR A 102 -15.35 -8.21 4.76
C THR A 102 -14.09 -8.94 5.22
N GLY A 103 -14.22 -9.76 6.26
CA GLY A 103 -13.16 -10.69 6.68
C GLY A 103 -11.90 -10.03 7.26
N GLY A 104 -12.00 -8.83 7.85
CA GLY A 104 -10.84 -8.10 8.40
C GLY A 104 -10.16 -7.18 7.39
N SER A 105 -10.75 -6.95 6.21
CA SER A 105 -10.32 -5.91 5.28
C SER A 105 -11.18 -4.66 5.42
N THR A 106 -10.54 -3.51 5.53
CA THR A 106 -11.18 -2.19 5.61
C THR A 106 -10.68 -1.30 4.47
N PRO A 107 -11.54 -0.81 3.56
CA PRO A 107 -11.13 0.14 2.53
C PRO A 107 -10.77 1.48 3.19
N VAL A 108 -9.62 2.03 2.83
CA VAL A 108 -9.07 3.25 3.44
C VAL A 108 -9.02 4.39 2.44
N LEU A 109 -8.71 4.10 1.18
CA LEU A 109 -8.56 5.12 0.15
C LEU A 109 -9.08 4.57 -1.17
N ALA A 110 -9.97 5.30 -1.82
CA ALA A 110 -10.42 4.98 -3.16
C ALA A 110 -10.32 6.21 -4.06
N PHE A 111 -9.92 6.01 -5.31
CA PHE A 111 -9.85 7.08 -6.29
C PHE A 111 -9.94 6.54 -7.72
N TRP A 112 -10.41 7.39 -8.62
CA TRP A 112 -10.38 7.14 -10.05
C TRP A 112 -9.12 7.71 -10.67
N LYS A 113 -8.49 6.97 -11.58
CA LYS A 113 -7.38 7.44 -12.41
C LYS A 113 -7.57 7.07 -13.87
N GLN A 114 -6.85 7.72 -14.78
CA GLN A 114 -6.79 7.29 -16.18
C GLN A 114 -5.80 6.13 -16.29
N ALA A 115 -6.27 5.00 -16.81
CA ALA A 115 -5.43 3.84 -17.11
C ALA A 115 -5.37 3.64 -18.62
N PRO A 116 -4.20 3.31 -19.18
CA PRO A 116 -4.08 2.98 -20.59
C PRO A 116 -4.95 1.75 -20.91
N LEU A 117 -5.53 1.75 -22.11
CA LEU A 117 -6.24 0.58 -22.62
C LEU A 117 -5.26 -0.60 -22.75
N PRO A 118 -5.69 -1.83 -22.42
CA PRO A 118 -4.88 -3.02 -22.64
C PRO A 118 -4.46 -3.18 -24.12
N SER A 119 -3.29 -3.77 -24.37
CA SER A 119 -2.71 -3.84 -25.73
C SER A 119 -3.59 -4.60 -26.74
N ASN A 120 -4.31 -5.63 -26.28
CA ASN A 120 -5.33 -6.35 -27.06
C ASN A 120 -6.50 -5.43 -27.47
N VAL A 121 -6.93 -4.52 -26.60
CA VAL A 121 -8.00 -3.55 -26.89
C VAL A 121 -7.53 -2.52 -27.91
N ILE A 122 -6.29 -2.04 -27.77
CA ILE A 122 -5.66 -1.12 -28.74
C ILE A 122 -5.55 -1.80 -30.11
N ALA A 123 -5.10 -3.05 -30.17
CA ALA A 123 -5.03 -3.81 -31.41
C ALA A 123 -6.41 -4.03 -32.04
N TYR A 124 -7.43 -4.30 -31.22
CA TYR A 124 -8.82 -4.41 -31.68
C TYR A 124 -9.34 -3.09 -32.25
N CYS A 125 -9.05 -1.95 -31.59
CA CYS A 125 -9.35 -0.63 -32.10
C CYS A 125 -8.71 -0.38 -33.48
N ALA A 126 -7.42 -0.72 -33.64
CA ALA A 126 -6.71 -0.56 -34.90
C ALA A 126 -7.27 -1.44 -36.02
N ALA A 127 -7.66 -2.68 -35.71
CA ALA A 127 -8.25 -3.61 -36.67
C ALA A 127 -9.66 -3.19 -37.14
N ASN A 128 -10.38 -2.39 -36.33
CA ASN A 128 -11.75 -1.98 -36.59
C ASN A 128 -11.90 -0.47 -36.88
N SER A 129 -10.79 0.22 -37.18
CA SER A 129 -10.78 1.68 -37.41
C SER A 129 -11.55 2.13 -38.64
N ASN A 130 -11.76 1.24 -39.62
CA ASN A 130 -12.45 1.54 -40.87
C ASN A 130 -13.98 1.34 -40.80
N ARG A 131 -14.57 1.20 -39.61
CA ARG A 131 -16.03 1.08 -39.48
C ARG A 131 -16.70 2.40 -39.81
N ALA A 132 -17.52 2.41 -40.84
CA ALA A 132 -18.34 3.55 -41.22
C ALA A 132 -19.79 3.14 -41.52
N ASP A 133 -20.73 4.07 -41.38
CA ASP A 133 -22.10 3.89 -41.82
C ASP A 133 -22.22 3.99 -43.36
N ALA A 134 -23.42 3.78 -43.90
CA ALA A 134 -23.67 3.88 -45.34
C ALA A 134 -23.41 5.30 -45.92
N SER A 135 -23.32 6.31 -45.06
CA SER A 135 -23.02 7.70 -45.40
C SER A 135 -21.52 8.03 -45.29
N GLY A 136 -20.69 7.06 -44.89
CA GLY A 136 -19.25 7.24 -44.72
C GLY A 136 -18.82 7.83 -43.37
N ASN A 137 -19.74 7.99 -42.40
CA ASN A 137 -19.38 8.50 -41.08
C ASN A 137 -18.76 7.40 -40.22
N ALA A 138 -17.66 7.70 -39.54
CA ALA A 138 -17.01 6.77 -38.63
C ALA A 138 -17.96 6.31 -37.52
N LEU A 139 -18.12 5.00 -37.37
CA LEU A 139 -18.95 4.40 -36.33
C LEU A 139 -18.11 4.11 -35.08
N PRO A 140 -18.65 4.30 -33.86
CA PRO A 140 -18.00 3.86 -32.64
C PRO A 140 -17.68 2.37 -32.68
N ILE A 141 -16.50 1.98 -32.22
CA ILE A 141 -16.09 0.58 -32.12
C ILE A 141 -16.70 0.01 -30.82
N PRO A 142 -17.61 -0.98 -30.88
CA PRO A 142 -18.26 -1.52 -29.70
C PRO A 142 -17.44 -2.64 -29.04
N ASP A 143 -17.53 -2.71 -27.72
CA ASP A 143 -17.12 -3.87 -26.91
C ASP A 143 -18.12 -5.04 -27.07
N ALA A 144 -17.86 -6.17 -26.42
CA ALA A 144 -18.72 -7.35 -26.46
C ALA A 144 -20.15 -7.11 -25.91
N ALA A 145 -20.32 -6.06 -25.11
CA ALA A 145 -21.61 -5.63 -24.58
C ALA A 145 -22.29 -4.53 -25.43
N GLY A 146 -21.72 -4.19 -26.59
CA GLY A 146 -22.27 -3.17 -27.49
C GLY A 146 -21.94 -1.73 -27.08
N ARG A 147 -21.05 -1.51 -26.11
CA ARG A 147 -20.71 -0.18 -25.57
C ARG A 147 -19.50 0.40 -26.31
N PRO A 148 -19.46 1.72 -26.56
CA PRO A 148 -18.36 2.33 -27.31
C PRO A 148 -17.04 2.25 -26.53
N ILE A 149 -15.99 1.79 -27.21
CA ILE A 149 -14.62 1.77 -26.68
C ILE A 149 -13.98 3.14 -26.97
N PRO A 150 -13.31 3.79 -25.98
CA PRO A 150 -12.65 5.08 -26.18
C PRO A 150 -11.32 4.94 -26.94
N CYS A 151 -11.35 4.38 -28.15
CA CYS A 151 -10.18 4.07 -28.97
C CYS A 151 -9.33 5.30 -29.31
N ALA A 152 -9.97 6.47 -29.52
CA ALA A 152 -9.27 7.71 -29.82
C ALA A 152 -8.50 8.27 -28.61
N ALA A 153 -9.04 8.11 -27.40
CA ALA A 153 -8.40 8.56 -26.17
C ALA A 153 -7.24 7.62 -25.76
N GLY A 154 -7.36 6.32 -26.07
CA GLY A 154 -6.35 5.32 -25.71
C GLY A 154 -6.29 4.98 -24.22
N HIS A 155 -7.17 5.58 -23.41
CA HIS A 155 -7.27 5.36 -21.98
C HIS A 155 -8.73 5.19 -21.55
N ALA A 156 -8.92 4.57 -20.39
CA ALA A 156 -10.19 4.42 -19.70
C ALA A 156 -10.00 4.73 -18.22
N TYR A 157 -11.08 5.04 -17.51
CA TYR A 157 -11.01 5.24 -16.07
C TYR A 157 -10.85 3.90 -15.35
N SER A 158 -10.08 3.89 -14.28
CA SER A 158 -9.95 2.72 -13.39
C SER A 158 -10.08 3.17 -11.94
N LEU A 159 -10.88 2.43 -11.18
CA LEU A 159 -11.07 2.66 -9.75
C LEU A 159 -10.00 1.88 -8.99
N VAL A 160 -9.15 2.60 -8.25
CA VAL A 160 -8.13 2.01 -7.38
C VAL A 160 -8.64 2.09 -5.94
N VAL A 161 -8.54 0.99 -5.20
CA VAL A 161 -8.92 0.91 -3.79
C VAL A 161 -7.77 0.33 -2.99
N TYR A 162 -7.31 1.08 -2.00
CA TYR A 162 -6.39 0.62 -0.98
C TYR A 162 -7.16 0.26 0.27
N SER A 163 -6.81 -0.89 0.84
CA SER A 163 -7.44 -1.40 2.07
C SER A 163 -6.39 -1.90 3.04
N LEU A 164 -6.70 -1.75 4.33
CA LEU A 164 -5.95 -2.35 5.41
C LEU A 164 -6.56 -3.70 5.74
N ASN A 165 -5.78 -4.76 5.62
CA ASN A 165 -6.20 -6.12 5.85
C ASN A 165 -5.52 -6.68 7.10
N THR A 166 -6.31 -6.97 8.12
CA THR A 166 -5.91 -7.56 9.41
C THR A 166 -6.26 -9.05 9.49
N ALA A 167 -6.81 -9.63 8.42
CA ALA A 167 -7.16 -11.03 8.37
C ALA A 167 -5.89 -11.90 8.52
N GLY A 168 -5.81 -12.63 9.62
CA GLY A 168 -4.76 -13.64 9.80
C GLY A 168 -4.94 -14.80 8.81
N GLY A 169 -3.84 -15.29 8.23
CA GLY A 169 -3.82 -16.46 7.37
C GLY A 169 -2.92 -16.32 6.14
N GLY A 170 -2.27 -17.42 5.74
CA GLY A 170 -1.26 -17.46 4.68
C GLY A 170 0.18 -17.48 5.22
N PRO A 171 1.20 -17.32 4.37
CA PRO A 171 2.62 -17.35 4.77
C PRO A 171 3.09 -16.11 5.55
N TRP A 172 2.19 -15.16 5.83
CA TRP A 172 2.53 -13.88 6.43
C TRP A 172 2.29 -13.88 7.95
N THR A 173 3.20 -13.23 8.69
CA THR A 173 3.29 -13.26 10.16
C THR A 173 3.08 -11.90 10.83
N GLY A 174 2.82 -10.84 10.06
CA GLY A 174 2.62 -9.50 10.59
C GLY A 174 1.23 -9.28 11.20
N LYS A 175 0.96 -8.04 11.62
CA LYS A 175 -0.31 -7.61 12.23
C LYS A 175 -1.36 -7.15 11.23
N ALA A 176 -0.96 -6.30 10.29
CA ALA A 176 -1.75 -5.95 9.12
C ALA A 176 -0.90 -5.82 7.85
N ARG A 177 -1.58 -5.79 6.71
CA ARG A 177 -0.97 -5.49 5.42
C ARG A 177 -1.85 -4.53 4.63
N ILE A 178 -1.22 -3.71 3.80
CA ILE A 178 -1.94 -2.90 2.81
C ILE A 178 -2.12 -3.75 1.57
N THR A 179 -3.36 -3.79 1.07
CA THR A 179 -3.68 -4.42 -0.20
C THR A 179 -4.28 -3.40 -1.16
N ARG A 180 -3.97 -3.58 -2.45
CA ARG A 180 -4.41 -2.74 -3.54
C ARG A 180 -5.31 -3.54 -4.47
N TYR A 181 -6.45 -2.97 -4.81
CA TYR A 181 -7.34 -3.47 -5.84
C TYR A 181 -7.52 -2.41 -6.93
N GLU A 182 -7.65 -2.87 -8.18
CA GLU A 182 -7.89 -2.00 -9.32
C GLU A 182 -8.98 -2.58 -10.21
N LEU A 183 -10.08 -1.85 -10.33
CA LEU A 183 -11.18 -2.16 -11.25
C LEU A 183 -10.94 -1.44 -12.58
N ARG A 184 -10.44 -2.19 -13.55
CA ARG A 184 -10.21 -1.72 -14.93
C ARG A 184 -11.45 -1.97 -15.79
N GLN A 185 -11.61 -1.19 -16.87
CA GLN A 185 -12.71 -1.39 -17.81
C GLN A 185 -12.62 -2.72 -18.56
N TYR A 186 -11.42 -3.11 -18.98
CA TYR A 186 -11.17 -4.29 -19.81
C TYR A 186 -10.02 -5.12 -19.27
N ASN A 187 -10.12 -6.44 -19.44
CA ASN A 187 -9.03 -7.39 -19.18
C ASN A 187 -8.16 -7.60 -20.43
N ASN A 188 -6.95 -8.13 -20.22
CA ASN A 188 -6.02 -8.48 -21.29
C ASN A 188 -6.34 -9.86 -21.89
N ASN A 189 -7.51 -9.98 -22.52
CA ASN A 189 -8.01 -11.23 -23.12
C ASN A 189 -7.92 -11.18 -24.65
N SER A 190 -7.72 -12.33 -25.31
CA SER A 190 -7.77 -12.41 -26.77
C SER A 190 -9.19 -12.24 -27.30
N GLY A 191 -9.37 -11.48 -28.38
CA GLY A 191 -10.64 -11.34 -29.10
C GLY A 191 -11.34 -9.99 -28.88
N GLN A 192 -12.66 -9.96 -29.05
CA GLN A 192 -13.45 -8.75 -28.83
C GLN A 192 -13.35 -8.33 -27.35
N PRO A 193 -12.98 -7.07 -27.06
CA PRO A 193 -12.87 -6.58 -25.69
C PRO A 193 -14.14 -6.84 -24.91
N THR A 194 -14.02 -7.60 -23.83
CA THR A 194 -15.13 -7.87 -22.91
C THR A 194 -14.87 -7.08 -21.63
N PRO A 195 -15.85 -6.30 -21.16
CA PRO A 195 -15.65 -5.52 -19.96
C PRO A 195 -15.61 -6.38 -18.70
N VAL A 196 -14.91 -5.87 -17.69
CA VAL A 196 -14.86 -6.52 -16.38
C VAL A 196 -16.26 -6.47 -15.74
N PRO A 197 -16.76 -7.58 -15.20
CA PRO A 197 -18.00 -7.60 -14.43
C PRO A 197 -17.99 -6.53 -13.33
N GLY A 198 -19.12 -5.85 -13.14
CA GLY A 198 -19.26 -4.72 -12.22
C GLY A 198 -18.56 -3.41 -12.60
N TYR A 199 -17.83 -3.36 -13.72
CA TYR A 199 -17.35 -2.09 -14.24
C TYR A 199 -18.48 -1.26 -14.86
N VAL A 200 -18.65 -0.04 -14.34
CA VAL A 200 -19.50 1.01 -14.89
C VAL A 200 -18.64 2.24 -15.10
N SER A 201 -18.74 2.86 -16.28
CA SER A 201 -18.08 4.13 -16.57
C SER A 201 -18.59 5.23 -15.63
N PRO A 202 -17.71 5.94 -14.91
CA PRO A 202 -18.10 7.09 -14.09
C PRO A 202 -18.46 8.32 -14.94
N ILE A 203 -18.38 8.21 -16.27
CA ILE A 203 -18.88 9.23 -17.21
C ILE A 203 -20.07 8.66 -17.98
N ASP A 204 -21.14 9.45 -18.08
CA ASP A 204 -22.32 9.16 -18.88
C ASP A 204 -22.66 10.34 -19.80
N GLY A 205 -22.34 10.20 -21.09
CA GLY A 205 -22.41 11.30 -22.05
C GLY A 205 -21.48 12.45 -21.64
N SER A 206 -22.06 13.62 -21.38
CA SER A 206 -21.34 14.82 -20.92
C SER A 206 -21.34 14.99 -19.40
N ARG A 207 -21.85 14.02 -18.62
CA ARG A 207 -21.97 14.13 -17.17
C ARG A 207 -20.87 13.34 -16.46
N ASN A 208 -20.28 13.97 -15.44
CA ASN A 208 -19.35 13.35 -14.51
C ASN A 208 -20.12 12.77 -13.32
N LEU A 209 -20.03 11.47 -13.12
CA LEU A 209 -20.71 10.71 -12.06
C LEU A 209 -19.69 10.05 -11.11
N PHE A 210 -18.50 10.64 -10.95
CA PHE A 210 -17.45 10.09 -10.08
C PHE A 210 -17.93 10.00 -8.62
N ALA A 211 -18.49 11.08 -8.08
CA ALA A 211 -19.00 11.11 -6.70
C ALA A 211 -20.15 10.11 -6.47
N ASN A 212 -21.05 9.98 -7.43
CA ASN A 212 -22.27 9.16 -7.31
C ASN A 212 -22.11 7.74 -7.86
N TRP A 213 -20.90 7.32 -8.25
CA TRP A 213 -20.69 5.99 -8.79
C TRP A 213 -21.10 4.92 -7.77
N PRO A 214 -21.77 3.81 -8.17
CA PRO A 214 -22.12 3.39 -9.53
C PRO A 214 -23.54 3.82 -9.97
N LEU A 215 -24.16 4.77 -9.27
CA LEU A 215 -25.52 5.21 -9.55
C LEU A 215 -25.58 5.99 -10.87
N GLY A 216 -26.73 5.91 -11.52
CA GLY A 216 -27.02 6.65 -12.74
C GLY A 216 -27.29 8.13 -12.49
N VAL A 217 -27.61 8.83 -13.57
CA VAL A 217 -27.97 10.25 -13.55
C VAL A 217 -29.21 10.56 -12.69
N ASP A 218 -29.99 9.54 -12.34
CA ASP A 218 -31.15 9.62 -11.46
C ASP A 218 -30.79 9.49 -9.96
N GLY A 219 -29.52 9.20 -9.65
CA GLY A 219 -29.02 9.00 -8.28
C GLY A 219 -29.61 7.78 -7.59
N THR A 220 -30.27 6.86 -8.30
CA THR A 220 -30.98 5.73 -7.68
C THR A 220 -30.80 4.43 -8.46
N THR A 221 -30.66 4.49 -9.78
CA THR A 221 -30.43 3.29 -10.60
C THR A 221 -28.98 2.85 -10.48
N ASN A 222 -28.74 1.71 -9.82
CA ASN A 222 -27.41 1.10 -9.80
C ASN A 222 -27.09 0.49 -11.18
N ARG A 223 -26.14 1.11 -11.89
CA ARG A 223 -25.72 0.71 -13.24
C ARG A 223 -24.85 -0.55 -13.28
N GLN A 224 -24.47 -1.11 -12.13
CA GLN A 224 -23.86 -2.45 -12.03
C GLN A 224 -24.91 -3.57 -12.18
N THR A 225 -26.20 -3.24 -12.19
CA THR A 225 -27.25 -4.22 -12.46
C THR A 225 -27.52 -4.25 -13.97
N PRO A 226 -27.39 -5.39 -14.68
CA PRO A 226 -27.28 -6.77 -14.18
C PRO A 226 -25.85 -7.34 -14.19
N THR A 227 -24.80 -6.55 -14.49
CA THR A 227 -23.41 -7.03 -14.60
C THR A 227 -22.82 -7.59 -13.30
N GLY A 228 -23.46 -7.34 -12.16
CA GLY A 228 -23.07 -7.84 -10.84
C GLY A 228 -22.01 -6.96 -10.18
N THR A 229 -21.68 -7.24 -8.92
CA THR A 229 -20.60 -6.54 -8.21
C THR A 229 -19.24 -6.92 -8.79
N PRO A 230 -18.26 -6.00 -8.79
CA PRO A 230 -16.91 -6.30 -9.24
C PRO A 230 -16.31 -7.48 -8.48
N THR A 231 -15.64 -8.35 -9.21
CA THR A 231 -14.95 -9.52 -8.66
C THR A 231 -13.45 -9.38 -8.86
N GLY A 232 -12.66 -9.86 -7.91
CA GLY A 232 -11.21 -9.88 -8.02
C GLY A 232 -10.56 -9.87 -6.64
N ALA A 233 -9.31 -10.29 -6.57
CA ALA A 233 -8.54 -10.26 -5.34
C ALA A 233 -7.68 -8.99 -5.28
N ALA A 234 -7.60 -8.40 -4.09
CA ALA A 234 -6.62 -7.36 -3.80
C ALA A 234 -5.22 -7.98 -3.75
N VAL A 235 -4.24 -7.25 -4.27
CA VAL A 235 -2.83 -7.65 -4.27
C VAL A 235 -2.13 -7.02 -3.06
N PRO A 236 -1.37 -7.78 -2.26
CA PRO A 236 -0.56 -7.21 -1.19
C PRO A 236 0.45 -6.19 -1.74
N LEU A 237 0.47 -4.98 -1.20
CA LEU A 237 1.47 -3.96 -1.48
C LEU A 237 2.57 -3.98 -0.41
N THR A 238 2.15 -4.05 0.85
CA THR A 238 3.06 -3.90 1.99
C THR A 238 2.62 -4.81 3.11
N ASP A 239 3.57 -5.60 3.57
CA ASP A 239 3.42 -6.40 4.78
C ASP A 239 4.01 -5.63 5.98
N PHE A 240 3.63 -6.01 7.20
CA PHE A 240 4.16 -5.43 8.44
C PHE A 240 3.66 -4.01 8.71
N VAL A 241 2.36 -3.81 8.52
CA VAL A 241 1.61 -2.62 8.95
C VAL A 241 1.05 -2.90 10.35
N ASP A 242 0.92 -1.85 11.15
CA ASP A 242 0.32 -1.99 12.48
C ASP A 242 -1.19 -2.24 12.42
N ASP A 243 -1.81 -2.72 13.48
CA ASP A 243 -3.27 -2.86 13.60
C ASP A 243 -3.83 -2.29 14.91
N GLU A 244 -2.95 -1.83 15.81
CA GLU A 244 -3.40 -1.26 17.07
C GLU A 244 -3.95 0.16 16.89
N PRO A 245 -5.06 0.52 17.55
CA PRO A 245 -5.47 1.92 17.64
C PRO A 245 -4.50 2.66 18.57
N GLU A 246 -3.84 3.71 18.08
CA GLU A 246 -2.99 4.58 18.92
C GLU A 246 -3.41 6.03 18.65
N GLY A 247 -4.14 6.60 19.61
CA GLY A 247 -4.73 7.91 19.45
C GLY A 247 -5.91 7.93 18.47
N GLU A 248 -6.73 8.97 18.58
CA GLU A 248 -7.72 9.26 17.55
C GLU A 248 -7.00 9.90 16.35
N PRO A 249 -7.29 9.46 15.12
CA PRO A 249 -6.71 10.04 13.94
C PRO A 249 -7.19 11.49 13.77
N THR A 250 -6.26 12.42 13.62
CA THR A 250 -6.56 13.85 13.50
C THR A 250 -6.20 14.36 12.11
N CYS A 251 -7.15 14.99 11.43
CA CYS A 251 -6.89 15.77 10.23
C CYS A 251 -6.61 17.25 10.57
N PRO A 252 -5.89 18.01 9.72
CA PRO A 252 -5.42 19.36 10.08
C PRO A 252 -6.51 20.41 10.28
N SER A 253 -7.69 20.24 9.70
CA SER A 253 -8.82 21.17 9.81
C SER A 253 -10.15 20.50 9.45
N ASP A 254 -11.27 21.18 9.75
CA ASP A 254 -12.64 20.72 9.45
C ASP A 254 -12.95 20.61 7.94
N ASN A 255 -12.07 21.13 7.07
CA ASN A 255 -12.20 20.98 5.62
C ASN A 255 -11.61 19.67 5.10
N TYR A 256 -11.11 18.81 6.00
CA TYR A 256 -10.66 17.47 5.68
C TYR A 256 -11.60 16.46 6.31
N GLU A 257 -11.91 15.45 5.52
CA GLU A 257 -12.66 14.31 5.97
C GLU A 257 -11.74 13.10 6.10
N ILE A 258 -11.85 12.38 7.21
CA ILE A 258 -11.06 11.19 7.44
C ILE A 258 -11.62 9.99 6.67
N SER A 259 -10.74 9.23 6.05
CA SER A 259 -11.05 7.98 5.37
C SER A 259 -10.19 6.84 5.95
N PRO A 260 -10.79 5.71 6.38
CA PRO A 260 -12.23 5.45 6.37
C PRO A 260 -12.98 6.36 7.35
N SER A 261 -14.18 6.83 6.97
CA SER A 261 -15.08 7.46 7.94
C SER A 261 -15.85 6.39 8.70
N ASN A 262 -16.38 6.79 9.85
CA ASN A 262 -17.22 5.93 10.66
C ASN A 262 -18.70 5.96 10.25
N GLY A 263 -19.04 6.68 9.19
CA GLY A 263 -20.38 7.20 9.00
C GLY A 263 -20.87 7.97 10.24
N SER A 264 -22.09 8.49 10.15
CA SER A 264 -22.76 9.13 11.28
C SER A 264 -23.24 8.08 12.30
N GLY A 265 -22.32 7.48 13.08
CA GLY A 265 -22.70 6.68 14.25
C GLY A 265 -21.78 5.54 14.70
N ALA A 266 -20.69 5.19 14.01
CA ALA A 266 -19.77 4.16 14.50
C ALA A 266 -18.72 4.74 15.46
N ASN A 267 -18.30 3.93 16.45
CA ASN A 267 -17.28 4.29 17.42
C ASN A 267 -15.88 4.30 16.76
N LEU A 268 -15.15 5.42 16.85
CA LEU A 268 -13.81 5.58 16.27
C LEU A 268 -12.81 4.57 16.87
N SER A 269 -13.04 4.13 18.10
CA SER A 269 -12.18 3.20 18.83
C SER A 269 -12.05 1.78 18.25
N SER A 270 -12.83 1.41 17.23
CA SER A 270 -12.85 0.03 16.71
C SER A 270 -12.07 -0.18 15.40
N TYR A 271 -11.55 0.88 14.78
CA TYR A 271 -10.79 0.77 13.53
C TYR A 271 -9.27 0.88 13.75
N PRO A 272 -8.48 0.02 13.09
CA PRO A 272 -7.03 0.15 13.07
C PRO A 272 -6.61 1.39 12.26
N TYR A 273 -6.28 2.51 12.92
CA TYR A 273 -5.79 3.74 12.26
C TYR A 273 -4.29 3.75 12.00
N SER A 274 -3.69 2.60 11.79
CA SER A 274 -2.32 2.50 11.30
C SER A 274 -2.21 2.94 9.84
N PHE A 275 -3.30 2.96 9.09
CA PHE A 275 -3.37 3.47 7.73
C PHE A 275 -4.67 4.25 7.54
N TYR A 276 -4.58 5.56 7.34
CA TYR A 276 -5.72 6.43 7.09
C TYR A 276 -5.35 7.59 6.16
N ALA A 277 -6.37 8.21 5.56
CA ALA A 277 -6.24 9.38 4.71
C ALA A 277 -7.10 10.52 5.24
N CYS A 278 -6.64 11.76 5.08
CA CYS A 278 -7.43 12.96 5.22
C CYS A 278 -7.64 13.54 3.82
N VAL A 279 -8.88 13.54 3.34
CA VAL A 279 -9.24 14.01 2.00
C VAL A 279 -9.85 15.39 2.14
N TYR A 280 -9.30 16.37 1.42
CA TYR A 280 -9.83 17.73 1.42
C TYR A 280 -11.17 17.78 0.68
N THR A 281 -12.21 18.24 1.37
CA THR A 281 -13.58 18.37 0.86
C THR A 281 -14.00 19.83 0.65
N GLY A 282 -13.13 20.80 0.94
CA GLY A 282 -13.43 22.22 0.81
C GLY A 282 -14.24 22.81 1.97
N SER A 283 -14.36 24.15 2.00
CA SER A 283 -15.07 24.90 3.04
C SER A 283 -16.58 24.97 2.80
N SER A 284 -17.21 23.81 2.66
CA SER A 284 -18.65 23.57 2.81
C SER A 284 -18.85 22.11 2.43
N SER A 285 -18.82 21.21 3.40
CA SER A 285 -19.41 19.90 3.22
C SER A 285 -20.93 20.08 3.42
N PRO A 286 -21.77 20.11 2.37
CA PRO A 286 -23.07 19.51 2.54
C PRO A 286 -22.76 18.03 2.75
N SER A 287 -22.89 17.57 4.00
CA SER A 287 -23.18 16.16 4.27
C SER A 287 -24.15 15.67 3.19
N PRO A 288 -23.88 14.55 2.50
CA PRO A 288 -24.88 13.94 1.64
C PRO A 288 -26.04 13.51 2.55
N SER A 289 -27.00 14.41 2.70
CA SER A 289 -28.26 14.11 3.35
C SER A 289 -28.91 12.98 2.53
N PRO A 290 -29.42 11.91 3.17
CA PRO A 290 -30.09 10.82 2.50
C PRO A 290 -31.52 11.23 2.09
N SER A 291 -31.62 12.26 1.25
CA SER A 291 -32.87 12.75 0.70
C SER A 291 -32.75 12.84 -0.82
N PRO A 292 -33.27 11.85 -1.56
CA PRO A 292 -33.36 11.92 -3.01
C PRO A 292 -34.47 12.91 -3.34
N THR A 293 -34.15 14.20 -3.34
CA THR A 293 -35.02 15.18 -3.97
C THR A 293 -34.61 15.26 -5.45
N PRO A 294 -35.53 14.97 -6.39
CA PRO A 294 -35.21 14.85 -7.82
C PRO A 294 -34.89 16.19 -8.50
N ASN A 295 -34.72 17.26 -7.72
CA ASN A 295 -34.57 18.65 -8.17
C ASN A 295 -33.40 19.39 -7.51
N ALA A 296 -32.53 18.72 -6.76
CA ALA A 296 -31.21 19.31 -6.52
C ALA A 296 -30.53 19.37 -7.89
N SER A 297 -30.36 20.58 -8.43
CA SER A 297 -29.48 20.84 -9.55
C SER A 297 -28.18 20.12 -9.23
N GLN A 298 -27.90 19.02 -9.93
CA GLN A 298 -26.60 18.36 -9.92
C GLN A 298 -25.62 19.47 -10.25
N SER A 299 -24.99 20.04 -9.23
CA SER A 299 -23.83 20.87 -9.44
C SER A 299 -22.92 19.99 -10.26
N ASN A 300 -22.45 20.53 -11.37
CA ASN A 300 -21.18 20.09 -11.89
C ASN A 300 -20.23 20.34 -10.72
N ASP A 301 -20.10 19.37 -9.81
CA ASP A 301 -19.06 19.39 -8.80
C ASP A 301 -17.79 19.46 -9.62
N SER A 302 -17.24 20.67 -9.67
CA SER A 302 -16.00 20.92 -10.34
C SER A 302 -15.03 19.93 -9.73
N ILE A 303 -14.36 19.17 -10.60
CA ILE A 303 -13.31 18.26 -10.19
C ILE A 303 -12.18 19.18 -9.73
N ASP A 304 -12.31 19.65 -8.51
CA ASP A 304 -11.40 20.61 -7.90
C ASP A 304 -10.09 19.89 -7.60
N ASN A 305 -9.03 20.68 -7.46
CA ASN A 305 -7.77 20.13 -7.03
C ASN A 305 -7.93 19.59 -5.60
N GLN A 306 -8.00 18.28 -5.46
CA GLN A 306 -8.12 17.62 -4.17
C GLN A 306 -6.74 17.42 -3.57
N GLU A 307 -6.69 17.61 -2.25
CA GLU A 307 -5.51 17.33 -1.47
C GLU A 307 -5.77 16.16 -0.53
N VAL A 308 -4.81 15.24 -0.48
CA VAL A 308 -4.89 14.04 0.35
C VAL A 308 -3.65 14.00 1.24
N ILE A 309 -3.86 13.85 2.55
CA ILE A 309 -2.79 13.57 3.50
C ILE A 309 -2.89 12.11 3.88
N LEU A 310 -1.84 11.34 3.64
CA LEU A 310 -1.78 9.94 4.00
C LEU A 310 -0.94 9.75 5.25
N TYR A 311 -1.43 8.88 6.12
CA TYR A 311 -0.74 8.44 7.34
C TYR A 311 -0.57 6.93 7.29
N LEU A 312 0.64 6.47 7.57
CA LEU A 312 0.99 5.05 7.61
C LEU A 312 1.89 4.77 8.79
N ARG A 313 1.55 3.76 9.59
CA ARG A 313 2.37 3.21 10.65
C ARG A 313 2.71 1.76 10.36
N GLY A 314 4.00 1.49 10.23
CA GLY A 314 4.52 0.12 10.16
C GLY A 314 4.56 -0.54 11.53
N ASN A 315 4.69 -1.85 11.55
CA ASN A 315 4.97 -2.66 12.74
C ASN A 315 5.89 -3.82 12.36
N GLY A 316 7.13 -3.81 12.87
CA GLY A 316 8.11 -4.86 12.58
C GLY A 316 7.80 -6.24 13.16
N PHE A 317 6.69 -6.41 13.89
CA PHE A 317 6.27 -7.67 14.48
C PHE A 317 6.16 -8.79 13.44
N GLY A 318 6.70 -9.96 13.76
CA GLY A 318 6.71 -11.12 12.87
C GLY A 318 7.92 -11.18 11.93
N ARG A 319 8.79 -10.16 11.93
CA ARG A 319 10.12 -10.24 11.31
C ARG A 319 11.11 -11.00 12.20
N PRO A 320 12.16 -11.61 11.62
CA PRO A 320 13.24 -12.22 12.40
C PRO A 320 13.77 -11.26 13.48
N SER A 321 13.90 -11.75 14.71
CA SER A 321 14.43 -11.00 15.85
C SER A 321 13.54 -9.84 16.36
N ILE A 322 12.30 -9.71 15.87
CA ILE A 322 11.27 -8.80 16.39
C ILE A 322 10.04 -9.62 16.83
N ASN A 323 10.11 -10.15 18.06
CA ASN A 323 9.06 -10.98 18.66
C ASN A 323 8.23 -10.23 19.72
N ALA A 324 8.51 -8.95 19.95
CA ALA A 324 7.80 -8.14 20.94
C ALA A 324 6.66 -7.38 20.26
N GLU A 325 5.43 -7.77 20.58
CA GLU A 325 4.19 -7.13 20.12
C GLU A 325 4.00 -5.74 20.73
N THR A 326 4.34 -5.61 22.01
CA THR A 326 4.24 -4.38 22.81
C THR A 326 5.50 -4.19 23.66
N GLY A 327 5.74 -2.95 24.08
CA GLY A 327 6.85 -2.57 24.98
C GLY A 327 7.97 -1.79 24.29
N PRO A 328 9.06 -1.44 25.01
CA PRO A 328 10.14 -0.58 24.50
C PRO A 328 10.90 -1.18 23.30
N ASN A 329 10.59 -2.44 22.97
CA ASN A 329 11.16 -3.17 21.86
C ASN A 329 10.29 -3.21 20.60
N SER A 330 9.03 -2.77 20.67
CA SER A 330 8.16 -2.67 19.50
C SER A 330 8.65 -1.55 18.59
N TYR A 331 8.84 -1.84 17.31
CA TYR A 331 9.30 -0.89 16.33
C TYR A 331 8.18 -0.51 15.38
N ARG A 332 7.72 0.74 15.49
CA ARG A 332 6.53 1.25 14.79
C ARG A 332 6.86 2.55 14.05
N PRO A 333 7.50 2.50 12.88
CA PRO A 333 7.81 3.70 12.12
C PRO A 333 6.52 4.33 11.59
N THR A 334 6.35 5.64 11.80
CA THR A 334 5.24 6.42 11.25
C THR A 334 5.73 7.26 10.07
N LEU A 335 4.91 7.35 9.03
CA LEU A 335 5.13 8.15 7.84
C LEU A 335 3.87 8.96 7.54
N THR A 336 4.07 10.21 7.15
CA THR A 336 3.01 11.08 6.67
C THR A 336 3.46 11.72 5.37
N THR A 337 2.57 11.81 4.40
CA THR A 337 2.81 12.52 3.14
C THR A 337 1.57 13.30 2.74
N ARG A 338 1.78 14.38 2.00
CA ARG A 338 0.74 15.26 1.49
C ARG A 338 0.83 15.25 -0.03
N VAL A 339 -0.25 14.86 -0.68
CA VAL A 339 -0.36 14.75 -2.13
C VAL A 339 -1.41 15.71 -2.62
N PHE A 340 -1.02 16.58 -3.54
CA PHE A 340 -1.93 17.46 -4.25
C PHE A 340 -2.22 16.85 -5.62
N ASN A 341 -3.50 16.58 -5.89
CA ASN A 341 -3.96 16.14 -7.19
C ASN A 341 -4.48 17.33 -7.99
N ARG A 342 -4.16 17.37 -9.28
CA ARG A 342 -4.70 18.35 -10.22
C ARG A 342 -5.64 17.65 -11.19
N GLY A 343 -6.93 17.68 -10.90
CA GLY A 343 -7.95 17.19 -11.82
C GLY A 343 -7.98 18.05 -13.08
N THR A 344 -7.70 17.47 -14.24
CA THR A 344 -7.83 18.14 -15.54
C THR A 344 -9.02 17.58 -16.31
N LEU A 345 -10.23 17.84 -15.82
CA LEU A 345 -11.45 17.63 -16.59
C LEU A 345 -12.22 18.95 -16.58
N ASP A 346 -12.34 19.56 -17.75
CA ASP A 346 -13.02 20.85 -18.03
C ASP A 346 -12.45 22.11 -17.35
N ILE A 347 -11.18 22.42 -17.60
CA ILE A 347 -10.74 23.83 -17.56
C ILE A 347 -11.26 24.50 -18.84
N ASN A 348 -12.39 25.18 -18.77
CA ASN A 348 -12.84 26.07 -19.83
C ASN A 348 -11.95 27.33 -19.78
N PRO A 349 -11.13 27.63 -20.80
CA PRO A 349 -10.15 28.74 -20.76
C PRO A 349 -10.77 30.14 -20.90
N ASN A 350 -12.09 30.27 -20.80
CA ASN A 350 -12.83 31.51 -21.10
C ASN A 350 -13.53 32.15 -19.88
N ASN A 351 -13.07 31.90 -18.64
CA ASN A 351 -13.46 32.71 -17.48
C ASN A 351 -12.24 33.18 -16.70
#